data_AF-A0A820CY12-F1
#
_entry.id   AF-A0A820CY12-F1
#
_cell.length_a   1.000
_cell.length_b   1.000
_cell.length_c   1.000
_cell.angle_alpha   90.00
_cell.angle_beta   90.00
_cell.angle_gamma   90.00
#
_symmetry.space_group_name_H-M   'P 1'
#
loop_
_entity.id
_entity.type
_entity.pdbx_description
1 polymer ?
#
loop_
_entity_poly.entity_id
_entity_poly.type
_entity_poly.pdbx_seq_one_letter_code
_entity_poly.pdbx_strand_id
1 'polypeptide(L)'
;MIKQSNDKFPNATKLTFCDDFEVPRDFIIVDLNHIFPLKKITKLSIECHHFSFEQLIELLQFTSNVHTLRLDSIIILHGNNSNLIQQNPLTQLVSETNIITKVTIHKEITLEKIQLLTAVFVEWKNLLLPYSNKI
;
A
#
# COMPACT_ATOMS: atom_id res chain seq x y z
N MET A 1 -15.14 -17.41 13.82
CA MET A 1 -15.80 -16.38 14.66
C MET A 1 -14.79 -15.28 14.93
N ILE A 2 -15.01 -14.08 14.37
CA ILE A 2 -14.18 -12.91 14.69
C ILE A 2 -14.72 -12.34 16.00
N LYS A 3 -13.91 -12.37 17.07
CA LYS A 3 -14.23 -11.78 18.37
C LYS A 3 -14.49 -10.27 18.20
N GLN A 4 -15.44 -9.74 18.98
CA GLN A 4 -15.73 -8.30 19.08
C GLN A 4 -14.43 -7.49 19.12
N SER A 5 -14.20 -6.63 18.14
CA SER A 5 -13.05 -5.73 18.15
C SER A 5 -13.34 -4.61 19.16
N ASN A 6 -12.49 -4.53 20.18
CA ASN A 6 -12.41 -3.33 21.02
C ASN A 6 -11.56 -2.31 20.26
N ASP A 7 -12.15 -1.71 19.22
CA ASP A 7 -11.50 -0.69 18.41
C ASP A 7 -11.08 0.46 19.34
N LYS A 8 -9.79 0.55 19.67
CA LYS A 8 -9.24 1.59 20.54
C LYS A 8 -9.40 2.98 19.91
N PHE A 9 -9.49 3.03 18.57
CA PHE A 9 -9.61 4.26 17.80
C PHE A 9 -10.71 4.13 16.74
N PRO A 10 -11.99 4.12 17.13
CA PRO A 10 -13.11 3.78 16.25
C PRO A 10 -13.40 4.83 15.16
N ASN A 11 -12.85 6.03 15.31
CA ASN A 11 -13.01 7.17 14.40
C ASN A 11 -11.73 7.48 13.60
N ALA A 12 -10.69 6.65 13.73
CA ALA A 12 -9.47 6.84 12.95
C ALA A 12 -9.77 6.68 11.45
N THR A 13 -9.34 7.67 10.65
CA THR A 13 -9.50 7.69 9.19
C THR A 13 -8.16 7.83 8.46
N LYS A 14 -7.07 8.00 9.20
CA LYS A 14 -5.72 8.15 8.69
C LYS A 14 -4.81 7.19 9.43
N LEU A 15 -3.98 6.48 8.69
CA LEU A 15 -2.96 5.60 9.24
C LEU A 15 -1.61 5.95 8.63
N THR A 16 -0.62 6.18 9.49
CA THR A 16 0.74 6.49 9.09
C THR A 16 1.70 5.53 9.80
N PHE A 17 2.55 4.86 9.03
CA PHE A 17 3.70 4.12 9.54
C PHE A 17 4.94 4.98 9.33
N CYS A 18 5.70 5.28 10.38
CA CYS A 18 6.88 6.13 10.32
C CYS A 18 8.16 5.36 10.64
N ASP A 19 9.29 5.84 10.10
CA ASP A 19 10.68 5.60 10.51
C ASP A 19 10.99 4.23 11.16
N ASP A 20 10.77 4.09 12.47
CA ASP A 20 11.15 2.92 13.27
C ASP A 20 10.11 1.79 13.31
N PHE A 21 9.04 1.89 12.51
CA PHE A 21 8.01 0.85 12.48
C PHE A 21 8.56 -0.41 11.79
N GLU A 22 9.13 -1.30 12.58
CA GLU A 22 9.48 -2.65 12.15
C GLU A 22 8.21 -3.48 12.03
N VAL A 23 7.87 -3.85 10.79
CA VAL A 23 6.74 -4.73 10.52
C VAL A 23 7.21 -6.18 10.69
N PRO A 24 6.67 -6.97 11.64
CA PRO A 24 6.88 -8.41 11.65
C PRO A 24 6.35 -8.98 10.31
N ARG A 25 7.16 -9.80 9.64
CA ARG A 25 6.96 -10.16 8.23
C ARG A 25 5.60 -10.77 7.90
N ASP A 26 4.89 -11.35 8.87
CA ASP A 26 3.85 -12.31 8.52
C ASP A 26 2.40 -11.84 8.75
N PHE A 27 2.07 -10.90 9.68
CA PHE A 27 0.64 -10.62 9.98
C PHE A 27 0.29 -9.23 10.54
N ILE A 28 0.86 -8.14 9.99
CA ILE A 28 0.56 -6.76 10.47
C ILE A 28 -0.95 -6.44 10.54
N ILE A 29 -1.74 -7.02 9.64
CA ILE A 29 -3.18 -6.75 9.51
C ILE A 29 -3.98 -7.25 10.70
N VAL A 30 -3.64 -8.42 11.24
CA VAL A 30 -4.40 -9.02 12.35
C VAL A 30 -4.33 -8.08 13.55
N ASP A 31 -3.11 -7.64 13.88
CA ASP A 31 -2.88 -6.72 15.00
C ASP A 31 -3.52 -5.36 14.74
N LEU A 32 -3.39 -4.81 13.53
CA LEU A 32 -3.96 -3.51 13.20
C LEU A 32 -5.49 -3.51 13.22
N ASN A 33 -6.14 -4.55 12.71
CA ASN A 33 -7.59 -4.64 12.63
C ASN A 33 -8.24 -4.83 14.02
N HIS A 34 -7.46 -5.19 15.04
CA HIS A 34 -7.90 -5.18 16.44
C HIS A 34 -7.76 -3.81 17.11
N ILE A 35 -6.98 -2.90 16.54
CA ILE A 35 -6.70 -1.57 17.11
C ILE A 35 -7.52 -0.50 16.39
N PHE A 36 -7.64 -0.62 15.06
CA PHE A 36 -8.28 0.33 14.17
C PHE A 36 -9.27 -0.38 13.25
N PRO A 37 -10.44 0.23 12.98
CA PRO A 37 -11.31 -0.26 11.91
C PRO A 37 -10.67 0.06 10.55
N LEU A 38 -9.87 -0.86 10.00
CA LEU A 38 -9.12 -0.66 8.76
C LEU A 38 -9.99 -0.21 7.58
N LYS A 39 -11.23 -0.66 7.53
CA LYS A 39 -12.22 -0.23 6.53
C LYS A 39 -12.56 1.27 6.61
N LYS A 40 -12.32 1.97 7.71
CA LYS A 40 -12.59 3.43 7.81
C LYS A 40 -11.39 4.28 7.38
N ILE A 41 -10.24 3.67 7.14
CA ILE A 41 -9.06 4.40 6.71
C ILE A 41 -9.28 4.91 5.29
N THR A 42 -9.08 6.22 5.11
CA THR A 42 -9.21 6.93 3.84
C THR A 42 -7.88 7.46 3.32
N LYS A 43 -6.91 7.64 4.23
CA LYS A 43 -5.54 8.03 3.90
C LYS A 43 -4.55 7.08 4.55
N LEU A 44 -3.69 6.51 3.73
CA LEU A 44 -2.61 5.63 4.16
C LEU A 44 -1.27 6.28 3.82
N SER A 45 -0.35 6.32 4.77
CA SER A 45 1.00 6.85 4.58
C SER A 45 2.02 5.85 5.08
N ILE A 46 2.89 5.40 4.18
CA ILE A 46 4.00 4.49 4.47
C ILE A 46 5.29 5.31 4.38
N GLU A 47 5.76 5.78 5.54
CA GLU A 47 6.94 6.63 5.70
C GLU A 47 8.11 5.86 6.36
N CYS A 48 8.03 4.52 6.39
CA CYS A 48 9.11 3.65 6.89
C CYS A 48 9.92 3.00 5.75
N HIS A 49 11.19 2.69 6.04
CA HIS A 49 12.16 2.26 5.02
C HIS A 49 12.10 0.78 4.64
N HIS A 50 11.49 -0.05 5.49
CA HIS A 50 11.48 -1.52 5.34
C HIS A 50 10.13 -2.12 4.95
N PHE A 51 9.20 -1.30 4.47
CA PHE A 51 7.89 -1.78 4.06
C PHE A 51 7.97 -2.46 2.68
N SER A 52 7.56 -3.73 2.62
CA SER A 52 7.57 -4.48 1.36
C SER A 52 6.34 -4.20 0.51
N PHE A 53 6.46 -4.45 -0.79
CA PHE A 53 5.32 -4.35 -1.70
C PHE A 53 4.21 -5.34 -1.32
N GLU A 54 4.57 -6.57 -0.95
CA GLU A 54 3.61 -7.59 -0.52
C GLU A 54 2.83 -7.13 0.70
N GLN A 55 3.50 -6.53 1.70
CA GLN A 55 2.84 -5.96 2.87
C GLN A 55 1.87 -4.84 2.51
N LEU A 56 2.20 -4.04 1.47
CA LEU A 56 1.29 -3.03 0.95
C LEU A 56 0.04 -3.66 0.34
N ILE A 57 0.21 -4.67 -0.52
CA ILE A 57 -0.92 -5.37 -1.15
C ILE A 57 -1.82 -6.01 -0.10
N GLU A 58 -1.22 -6.71 0.85
CA GLU A 58 -1.98 -7.28 1.97
C GLU A 58 -2.76 -6.19 2.72
N LEU A 59 -2.12 -5.08 3.10
CA LEU A 59 -2.80 -4.01 3.83
C LEU A 59 -3.94 -3.37 3.03
N LEU A 60 -3.75 -3.20 1.72
CA LEU A 60 -4.75 -2.64 0.81
C LEU A 60 -6.00 -3.51 0.68
N GLN A 61 -5.86 -4.84 0.81
CA GLN A 61 -7.00 -5.76 0.83
C GLN A 61 -8.01 -5.44 1.97
N PHE A 62 -7.53 -4.89 3.09
CA PHE A 62 -8.36 -4.61 4.28
C PHE A 62 -8.68 -3.14 4.46
N THR A 63 -8.07 -2.26 3.66
CA THR A 63 -8.26 -0.81 3.71
C THR A 63 -9.01 -0.29 2.48
N SER A 64 -10.14 -0.93 2.18
CA SER A 64 -10.92 -0.73 0.94
C SER A 64 -11.42 0.70 0.69
N ASN A 65 -11.39 1.58 1.69
CA ASN A 65 -11.81 2.97 1.56
C ASN A 65 -10.63 3.95 1.43
N VAL A 66 -9.41 3.47 1.23
CA VAL A 66 -8.25 4.35 1.00
C VAL A 66 -8.36 4.99 -0.37
N HIS A 67 -8.40 6.32 -0.39
CA HIS A 67 -8.40 7.13 -1.62
C HIS A 67 -7.04 7.79 -1.86
N THR A 68 -6.26 7.97 -0.79
CA THR A 68 -4.93 8.61 -0.85
C THR A 68 -3.88 7.70 -0.24
N LEU A 69 -2.87 7.37 -1.03
CA LEU A 69 -1.69 6.64 -0.61
C LEU A 69 -0.46 7.55 -0.67
N ARG A 70 0.34 7.56 0.38
CA ARG A 70 1.66 8.21 0.38
C ARG A 70 2.72 7.16 0.66
N LEU A 71 3.79 7.19 -0.12
CA LEU A 71 4.90 6.25 -0.06
C LEU A 71 6.21 7.02 0.00
N ASP A 72 7.04 6.72 0.99
CA ASP A 72 8.43 7.17 0.99
C ASP A 72 9.29 6.21 0.17
N SER A 73 9.24 4.93 0.50
CA SER A 73 9.94 3.87 -0.21
C SER A 73 9.13 2.57 -0.18
N ILE A 74 9.46 1.65 -1.08
CA ILE A 74 8.93 0.29 -1.11
C ILE A 74 10.10 -0.65 -1.40
N ILE A 75 10.16 -1.76 -0.69
CA ILE A 75 11.10 -2.85 -0.96
C ILE A 75 10.39 -3.94 -1.76
N ILE A 76 11.10 -4.50 -2.75
CA ILE A 76 10.72 -5.76 -3.38
C ILE A 76 11.62 -6.82 -2.78
N LEU A 77 11.04 -7.84 -2.13
CA LEU A 77 11.84 -8.88 -1.47
C LEU A 77 12.59 -9.72 -2.52
N HIS A 78 13.88 -9.95 -2.30
CA HIS A 78 14.75 -10.70 -3.21
C HIS A 78 14.17 -12.09 -3.52
N GLY A 79 13.93 -12.37 -4.80
CA GLY A 79 13.37 -13.63 -5.30
C GLY A 79 12.04 -13.47 -6.04
N ASN A 80 11.30 -12.39 -5.76
CA ASN A 80 10.08 -12.07 -6.46
C ASN A 80 10.40 -11.18 -7.67
N ASN A 81 10.46 -11.77 -8.86
CA ASN A 81 10.49 -10.99 -10.10
C ASN A 81 9.20 -10.16 -10.17
N SER A 82 9.28 -8.89 -10.59
CA SER A 82 8.13 -7.99 -10.74
C SER A 82 6.98 -8.63 -11.53
N ASN A 83 7.30 -9.46 -12.53
CA ASN A 83 6.31 -10.24 -13.28
C ASN A 83 5.54 -11.25 -12.42
N LEU A 84 6.20 -11.93 -11.47
CA LEU A 84 5.56 -12.89 -10.56
C LEU A 84 4.66 -12.18 -9.56
N ILE A 85 5.06 -11.00 -9.09
CA ILE A 85 4.27 -10.18 -8.17
C ILE A 85 2.97 -9.71 -8.85
N GLN A 86 3.04 -9.32 -10.12
CA GLN A 86 1.85 -8.91 -10.89
C GLN A 86 0.89 -10.07 -11.18
N GLN A 87 1.40 -11.30 -11.23
CA GLN A 87 0.58 -12.50 -11.41
C GLN A 87 0.01 -13.05 -10.09
N ASN A 88 0.38 -12.47 -8.94
CA ASN A 88 -0.15 -12.88 -7.66
C ASN A 88 -1.67 -12.56 -7.58
N PRO A 89 -2.52 -13.52 -7.21
CA PRO A 89 -3.97 -13.31 -7.10
C PRO A 89 -4.37 -12.16 -6.16
N LEU A 90 -3.61 -11.91 -5.08
CA LEU A 90 -3.86 -10.78 -4.19
C LEU A 90 -3.56 -9.45 -4.86
N THR A 91 -2.49 -9.38 -5.65
CA THR A 91 -2.16 -8.18 -6.43
C THR A 91 -3.26 -7.88 -7.45
N GLN A 92 -3.77 -8.89 -8.15
CA GLN A 92 -4.88 -8.75 -9.08
C GLN A 92 -6.16 -8.29 -8.37
N LEU A 93 -6.51 -8.92 -7.26
CA LEU A 93 -7.65 -8.54 -6.44
C LEU A 93 -7.57 -7.07 -6.00
N VAL A 94 -6.43 -6.66 -5.44
CA VAL A 94 -6.23 -5.26 -5.03
C VAL A 94 -6.31 -4.34 -6.24
N SER A 95 -5.71 -4.71 -7.38
CA SER A 95 -5.75 -3.90 -8.61
C SER A 95 -7.18 -3.64 -9.10
N GLU A 96 -8.05 -4.63 -9.00
CA GLU A 96 -9.46 -4.53 -9.43
C GLU A 96 -10.37 -3.81 -8.42
N THR A 97 -10.01 -3.82 -7.13
CA THR A 97 -10.92 -3.40 -6.05
C THR A 97 -10.51 -2.10 -5.36
N ASN A 98 -9.26 -1.68 -5.49
CA ASN A 98 -8.81 -0.45 -4.84
C ASN A 98 -9.44 0.78 -5.51
N ILE A 99 -9.76 1.79 -4.70
CA ILE A 99 -10.35 3.08 -5.13
C ILE A 99 -9.34 4.22 -5.00
N ILE A 100 -8.05 3.90 -5.07
CA ILE A 100 -6.98 4.87 -4.83
C ILE A 100 -6.87 5.80 -6.04
N THR A 101 -7.27 7.04 -5.86
CA THR A 101 -7.25 8.08 -6.90
C THR A 101 -6.00 8.94 -6.82
N LYS A 102 -5.31 8.94 -5.67
CA LYS A 102 -4.08 9.71 -5.46
C LYS A 102 -3.03 8.86 -4.79
N VAL A 103 -1.87 8.75 -5.42
CA VAL A 103 -0.66 8.19 -4.80
C VAL A 103 0.43 9.27 -4.88
N THR A 104 1.21 9.43 -3.83
CA THR A 104 2.32 10.39 -3.78
C THR A 104 3.57 9.66 -3.34
N ILE A 105 4.68 9.88 -4.06
CA ILE A 105 5.98 9.28 -3.77
C ILE A 105 6.94 10.38 -3.34
N HIS A 106 7.55 10.26 -2.15
CA HIS A 106 8.31 11.34 -1.52
C HIS A 106 9.83 11.20 -1.61
N LYS A 107 10.36 9.98 -1.74
CA LYS A 107 11.81 9.74 -1.92
C LYS A 107 12.07 9.10 -3.27
N GLU A 108 13.35 8.97 -3.62
CA GLU A 108 13.78 8.34 -4.86
C GLU A 108 13.25 6.90 -4.95
N ILE A 109 12.43 6.66 -5.95
CA ILE A 109 11.90 5.34 -6.30
C ILE A 109 12.43 4.96 -7.68
N THR A 110 12.81 3.70 -7.85
CA THR A 110 13.27 3.20 -9.15
C THR A 110 12.11 3.07 -10.13
N LEU A 111 12.40 3.16 -11.43
CA LEU A 111 11.40 3.00 -12.49
C LEU A 111 10.67 1.64 -12.39
N GLU A 112 11.40 0.58 -12.08
CA GLU A 112 10.84 -0.76 -11.86
C GLU A 112 9.74 -0.76 -10.80
N LYS A 113 9.96 -0.08 -9.67
CA LYS A 113 8.97 0.03 -8.59
C LYS A 113 7.79 0.89 -9.01
N ILE A 114 8.00 1.95 -9.80
CA ILE A 114 6.90 2.74 -10.38
C ILE A 114 6.04 1.85 -11.29
N GLN A 115 6.65 1.07 -12.18
CA GLN A 115 5.94 0.16 -13.07
C GLN A 115 5.10 -0.85 -12.29
N LEU A 116 5.65 -1.38 -11.20
CA LEU A 116 4.92 -2.28 -10.31
C LEU A 116 3.70 -1.59 -9.67
N LEU A 117 3.86 -0.36 -9.18
CA LEU A 117 2.74 0.42 -8.62
C LEU A 117 1.67 0.73 -9.68
N THR A 118 2.07 1.04 -10.92
CA THR A 118 1.10 1.29 -12.01
C THR A 118 0.32 0.04 -12.42
N ALA A 119 0.83 -1.17 -12.14
CA ALA A 119 0.09 -2.41 -12.37
C ALA A 119 -1.04 -2.63 -11.35
N VAL A 120 -0.93 -2.00 -10.18
CA VAL A 120 -1.92 -2.11 -9.09
C VAL A 120 -2.88 -0.94 -9.10
N PHE A 121 -2.41 0.26 -9.39
CA PHE A 121 -3.28 1.44 -9.41
C PHE A 121 -3.70 1.73 -10.84
N VAL A 122 -4.75 1.05 -11.33
CA VAL A 122 -5.17 1.13 -12.74
C VAL A 122 -5.50 2.57 -13.19
N GLU A 123 -6.04 3.39 -12.28
CA GLU A 123 -6.35 4.80 -12.56
C GLU A 123 -5.11 5.71 -12.70
N TRP A 124 -3.91 5.23 -12.34
CA TRP A 124 -2.65 5.95 -12.59
C TRP A 124 -2.28 6.08 -14.06
N LYS A 125 -2.84 5.26 -14.95
CA LYS A 125 -2.58 5.36 -16.40
C LYS A 125 -2.91 6.76 -16.97
N ASN A 126 -3.71 7.56 -16.26
CA ASN A 126 -4.09 8.93 -16.67
C ASN A 126 -3.23 10.04 -16.06
N LEU A 127 -2.28 9.74 -15.16
CA LEU A 127 -1.35 10.71 -14.59
C LEU A 127 0.02 10.58 -15.28
N LEU A 128 0.14 11.34 -16.38
CA LEU A 128 1.43 11.61 -17.03
C LEU A 128 2.42 12.14 -16.00
N LEU A 129 3.56 11.45 -15.89
CA LEU A 129 4.78 12.01 -15.28
C LEU A 129 5.06 13.36 -15.94
N PRO A 130 5.20 14.48 -15.20
CA PRO A 130 5.56 15.77 -15.80
C PRO A 130 6.98 15.81 -16.40
N TYR A 131 7.73 14.71 -16.41
CA TYR A 131 9.12 14.69 -16.84
C TYR A 131 9.45 13.42 -17.61
N SER A 132 9.36 13.51 -18.94
CA SER A 132 10.14 12.72 -19.91
C SER A 132 10.01 13.35 -21.29
N ASN A 133 10.64 14.50 -21.49
CA ASN A 133 11.06 14.99 -22.80
C ASN A 133 12.22 15.95 -22.59
N LYS A 134 13.42 15.38 -22.55
CA LYS A 134 14.71 16.01 -22.86
C LYS A 134 15.81 14.94 -22.78
N ILE A 135 15.92 14.14 -23.84
CA ILE A 135 17.20 13.68 -24.41
C ILE A 135 17.05 13.80 -25.91
#